data_AF-A0A9N8X2U1-F1
#
_entry.id   AF-A0A9N8X2U1-F1
#
_cell.length_a   1.000
_cell.length_b   1.000
_cell.length_c   1.000
_cell.angle_alpha   90.00
_cell.angle_beta   90.00
_cell.angle_gamma   90.00
#
_symmetry.space_group_name_H-M   'P 1'
#
loop_
_entity.id
_entity.type
_entity.pdbx_description
1 polymer ?
#
loop_
_entity_poly.entity_id
_entity_poly.type
_entity_poly.pdbx_seq_one_letter_code
_entity_poly.pdbx_strand_id
1 'polypeptide(L)'
;MCICHTSEYCACHRTEAEWREENARIAADSATDREVLDLLTGRITTASDRAMAFAALLAGENVPDLMTCGPRVFWWDRDGMQYEASIDARAALKLAA
;
A
#
# COMPACT_ATOMS: atom_id res chain seq x y z
N MET A 1 -24.10 6.15 7.17
CA MET A 1 -23.47 5.95 5.84
C MET A 1 -22.05 6.50 5.93
N CYS A 2 -21.00 5.67 5.77
CA CYS A 2 -19.60 6.14 5.83
C CYS A 2 -19.25 6.87 4.54
N ILE A 3 -18.73 8.08 4.65
CA ILE A 3 -18.21 8.90 3.55
C ILE A 3 -16.70 9.00 3.59
N CYS A 4 -16.04 7.97 4.14
CA CYS A 4 -14.58 7.92 4.32
C CYS A 4 -13.81 8.17 3.00
N HIS A 5 -14.44 7.96 1.84
CA HIS A 5 -13.90 8.20 0.50
C HIS A 5 -13.98 9.65 0.00
N THR A 6 -14.71 10.56 0.68
CA THR A 6 -14.91 11.95 0.22
C THR A 6 -13.92 12.94 0.85
N SER A 7 -13.01 12.48 1.72
CA SER A 7 -12.13 13.33 2.53
C SER A 7 -12.86 14.32 3.45
N GLU A 8 -14.15 14.11 3.67
CA GLU A 8 -14.95 14.81 4.68
C GLU A 8 -14.97 14.00 5.99
N TYR A 9 -15.32 14.63 7.11
CA TYR A 9 -15.45 13.95 8.40
C TYR A 9 -16.46 12.79 8.31
N CYS A 10 -16.02 11.56 8.62
CA CYS A 10 -16.91 10.42 8.74
C CYS A 10 -17.38 10.26 10.19
N ALA A 11 -18.69 10.25 10.41
CA ALA A 11 -19.32 9.90 11.70
C ALA A 11 -19.02 8.46 12.22
N CYS A 12 -18.18 7.75 11.49
CA CYS A 12 -17.70 6.39 11.65
C CYS A 12 -16.51 6.37 12.61
N HIS A 13 -15.77 7.48 12.66
CA HIS A 13 -14.79 7.77 13.70
C HIS A 13 -15.51 8.45 14.86
N ARG A 14 -15.13 8.11 16.09
CA ARG A 14 -15.81 8.64 17.28
C ARG A 14 -15.42 10.09 17.53
N THR A 15 -14.26 10.51 17.01
CA THR A 15 -13.75 11.88 17.13
C THR A 15 -13.08 12.37 15.85
N GLU A 16 -13.00 13.69 15.68
CA GLU A 16 -12.27 14.32 14.58
C GLU A 16 -10.75 14.04 14.65
N ALA A 17 -10.21 13.88 15.86
CA ALA A 17 -8.80 13.51 16.06
C ALA A 17 -8.51 12.12 15.50
N GLU A 18 -9.33 11.11 15.82
CA GLU A 18 -9.21 9.75 15.27
C GLU A 18 -9.30 9.74 13.73
N TRP A 19 -10.19 10.55 13.15
CA TRP A 19 -10.32 10.68 11.69
C TRP A 19 -9.08 11.33 11.04
N ARG A 20 -8.50 12.37 11.66
CA ARG A 20 -7.28 13.02 11.15
C ARG A 20 -6.08 12.08 11.21
N GLU A 21 -5.93 11.35 12.30
CA GLU A 21 -4.87 10.35 12.47
C GLU A 21 -5.00 9.25 11.41
N GLU A 22 -6.21 8.74 11.19
CA GLU A 22 -6.47 7.72 10.17
C GLU A 22 -6.17 8.25 8.75
N ASN A 23 -6.61 9.46 8.41
CA ASN A 23 -6.31 10.06 7.11
C ASN A 23 -4.82 10.30 6.92
N ALA A 24 -4.10 10.73 7.95
CA ALA A 24 -2.66 10.88 7.90
C ALA A 24 -1.98 9.53 7.65
N ARG A 25 -2.48 8.45 8.27
CA ARG A 25 -2.01 7.08 8.04
C ARG A 25 -2.25 6.63 6.60
N ILE A 26 -3.48 6.80 6.09
CA ILE A 26 -3.84 6.47 4.70
C ILE A 26 -2.97 7.25 3.72
N ALA A 27 -2.76 8.55 3.95
CA ALA A 27 -1.92 9.39 3.11
C ALA A 27 -0.45 8.93 3.09
N ALA A 28 0.09 8.51 4.24
CA ALA A 28 1.44 7.97 4.34
C ALA A 28 1.59 6.62 3.63
N ASP A 29 0.61 5.72 3.79
CA ASP A 29 0.59 4.44 3.07
C ASP A 29 0.45 4.67 1.54
N SER A 30 -0.45 5.57 1.10
CA SER A 30 -0.59 5.95 -0.32
C SER A 30 0.68 6.60 -0.92
N ALA A 31 1.42 7.37 -0.13
CA ALA A 31 2.71 7.92 -0.55
C ALA A 31 3.74 6.81 -0.75
N THR A 32 3.78 5.85 0.17
CA THR A 32 4.63 4.64 0.05
C THR A 32 4.26 3.84 -1.20
N ASP A 33 2.96 3.66 -1.48
CA ASP A 33 2.48 2.91 -2.64
C ASP A 33 3.01 3.50 -3.96
N ARG A 34 2.93 4.83 -4.07
CA ARG A 34 3.44 5.55 -5.24
C ARG A 34 4.96 5.43 -5.37
N GLU A 35 5.69 5.57 -4.28
CA GLU A 35 7.15 5.40 -4.28
C GLU A 35 7.55 4.00 -4.76
N VAL A 36 6.86 2.95 -4.30
CA VAL A 36 7.14 1.57 -4.73
C VAL A 36 6.87 1.40 -6.23
N LEU A 37 5.74 1.90 -6.73
CA LEU A 37 5.43 1.83 -8.16
C LEU A 37 6.43 2.61 -9.02
N ASP A 38 6.83 3.81 -8.59
CA ASP A 38 7.81 4.62 -9.30
C ASP A 38 9.21 3.97 -9.28
N LEU A 39 9.59 3.26 -8.22
CA LEU A 39 10.81 2.43 -8.16
C LEU A 39 10.74 1.25 -9.13
N LEU A 40 9.65 0.46 -9.09
CA LEU A 40 9.48 -0.73 -9.94
C LEU A 40 9.43 -0.37 -11.44
N THR A 41 8.89 0.80 -11.77
CA THR A 41 8.85 1.32 -13.14
C THR A 41 10.11 2.09 -13.56
N GLY A 42 11.07 2.27 -12.65
CA GLY A 42 12.33 2.97 -12.91
C GLY A 42 12.21 4.48 -13.09
N ARG A 43 11.09 5.09 -12.65
CA ARG A 43 10.89 6.54 -12.69
C ARG A 43 11.74 7.27 -11.64
N ILE A 44 11.99 6.61 -10.52
CA ILE A 44 12.88 7.08 -9.46
C ILE A 44 13.88 5.98 -9.11
N THR A 45 15.00 6.37 -8.52
CA THR A 45 16.05 5.46 -8.04
C THR A 45 16.24 5.51 -6.53
N THR A 46 15.59 6.47 -5.87
CA THR A 46 15.66 6.68 -4.42
C THR A 46 14.27 6.96 -3.88
N ALA A 47 13.94 6.38 -2.73
CA ALA A 47 12.67 6.54 -2.03
C ALA A 47 12.88 6.33 -0.52
N SER A 48 11.80 6.29 0.26
CA SER A 48 11.88 5.90 1.67
C SER A 48 12.42 4.46 1.83
N ASP A 49 13.08 4.17 2.96
CA ASP A 49 13.58 2.82 3.28
C ASP A 49 12.49 1.75 3.20
N ARG A 50 11.26 2.12 3.59
CA ARG A 50 10.09 1.26 3.53
C ARG A 50 9.70 0.96 2.08
N ALA A 51 9.63 1.96 1.22
CA ALA A 51 9.34 1.75 -0.20
C ALA A 51 10.44 0.90 -0.87
N MET A 52 11.71 1.14 -0.54
CA MET A 52 12.83 0.32 -1.03
C MET A 52 12.70 -1.15 -0.62
N ALA A 53 12.31 -1.42 0.64
CA ALA A 53 12.10 -2.78 1.13
C ALA A 53 10.97 -3.49 0.39
N PHE A 54 9.84 -2.81 0.14
CA PHE A 54 8.75 -3.38 -0.65
C PHE A 54 9.11 -3.58 -2.12
N ALA A 55 9.77 -2.61 -2.75
CA ALA A 55 10.23 -2.74 -4.13
C ALA A 55 11.20 -3.92 -4.29
N ALA A 56 12.06 -4.17 -3.29
CA ALA A 56 12.94 -5.33 -3.29
C ALA A 56 12.18 -6.67 -3.18
N LEU A 57 11.08 -6.73 -2.41
CA LEU A 57 10.22 -7.92 -2.34
C LEU A 57 9.49 -8.19 -3.66
N LEU A 58 9.13 -7.14 -4.38
CA LEU A 58 8.37 -7.21 -5.64
C LEU A 58 9.28 -7.19 -6.88
N ALA A 59 10.59 -7.28 -6.71
CA ALA A 59 11.54 -7.20 -7.81
C ALA A 59 11.33 -8.37 -8.79
N GLY A 60 10.97 -8.03 -10.04
CA GLY A 60 10.69 -9.01 -11.09
C GLY A 60 9.21 -9.40 -11.21
N GLU A 61 8.36 -8.95 -10.29
CA GLU A 61 6.91 -9.13 -10.38
C GLU A 61 6.29 -8.09 -11.31
N ASN A 62 5.20 -8.47 -12.00
CA ASN A 62 4.41 -7.54 -12.80
C ASN A 62 3.32 -6.92 -11.92
N VAL A 63 3.60 -5.72 -11.40
CA VAL A 63 2.78 -5.03 -10.40
C VAL A 63 2.10 -3.79 -11.02
N PRO A 64 0.93 -3.93 -11.67
CA PRO A 64 0.14 -2.80 -12.16
C PRO A 64 -0.42 -1.93 -11.04
N ASP A 65 -0.80 -2.53 -9.91
CA ASP A 65 -1.36 -1.82 -8.76
C ASP A 65 -1.01 -2.54 -7.46
N LEU A 66 -0.87 -1.77 -6.37
CA LEU A 66 -0.51 -2.27 -5.05
C LEU A 66 -1.07 -1.41 -3.94
N MET A 67 -1.18 -1.99 -2.75
CA MET A 67 -1.58 -1.34 -1.52
C MET A 67 -0.67 -1.80 -0.38
N THR A 68 0.05 -0.87 0.24
CA THR A 68 0.80 -1.13 1.47
C THR A 68 -0.08 -0.88 2.68
N CYS A 69 0.07 -1.73 3.69
CA CYS A 69 -0.66 -1.63 4.95
C CYS A 69 0.22 -2.14 6.09
N GLY A 70 0.86 -1.23 6.82
CA GLY A 70 1.85 -1.59 7.83
C GLY A 70 3.00 -2.41 7.23
N PRO A 71 3.35 -3.59 7.79
CA PRO A 71 4.46 -4.41 7.30
C PRO A 71 4.08 -5.29 6.09
N ARG A 72 2.91 -5.08 5.48
CA ARG A 72 2.39 -5.90 4.38
C ARG A 72 2.23 -5.08 3.11
N VAL A 73 2.37 -5.76 1.99
CA VAL A 73 2.01 -5.26 0.66
C VAL A 73 1.09 -6.26 -0.01
N PHE A 74 0.01 -5.73 -0.57
CA PHE A 74 -0.91 -6.44 -1.44
C PHE A 74 -0.70 -5.93 -2.85
N TRP A 75 -0.69 -6.81 -3.84
CA TRP A 75 -0.66 -6.40 -5.24
C TRP A 75 -1.54 -7.29 -6.10
N TRP A 76 -1.92 -6.75 -7.24
CA TRP A 76 -2.73 -7.46 -8.22
C TRP A 76 -1.92 -7.61 -9.50
N ASP A 77 -1.97 -8.79 -10.13
CA ASP A 77 -1.47 -8.91 -11.50
C ASP A 77 -2.50 -8.39 -12.52
N ARG A 78 -2.17 -8.46 -13.80
CA ARG A 78 -3.05 -7.98 -14.89
C ARG A 78 -4.31 -8.83 -15.06
N ASP A 79 -4.30 -10.05 -14.57
CA ASP A 79 -5.45 -10.96 -14.62
C ASP A 79 -6.36 -10.76 -13.38
N GLY A 80 -6.01 -9.81 -12.50
CA GLY A 80 -6.76 -9.48 -11.29
C GLY A 80 -6.49 -10.42 -10.12
N MET A 81 -5.48 -11.29 -10.21
CA MET A 81 -5.10 -12.17 -9.11
C MET A 81 -4.40 -11.35 -8.02
N GLN A 82 -4.86 -11.48 -6.78
CA GLN A 82 -4.27 -10.81 -5.63
C GLN A 82 -3.16 -11.65 -4.98
N TYR A 83 -2.10 -10.98 -4.56
CA TYR A 83 -0.99 -11.56 -3.83
C TYR A 83 -0.70 -10.73 -2.57
N GLU A 84 -0.08 -11.35 -1.57
CA GLU A 84 0.33 -10.70 -0.34
C GLU A 84 1.78 -11.07 0.00
N ALA A 85 2.56 -10.10 0.47
CA ALA A 85 3.86 -10.32 1.07
C ALA A 85 4.02 -9.44 2.31
N SER A 86 4.92 -9.83 3.20
CA SER A 86 5.29 -9.01 4.35
C SER A 86 6.80 -8.83 4.42
N ILE A 87 7.24 -7.65 4.83
CA ILE A 87 8.67 -7.37 5.06
C ILE A 87 9.24 -8.26 6.18
N ASP A 88 8.37 -8.70 7.10
CA ASP A 88 8.72 -9.58 8.21
C ASP A 88 8.63 -11.07 7.83
N ALA A 89 7.89 -11.42 6.77
CA ALA A 89 7.72 -12.79 6.30
C ALA A 89 8.34 -12.94 4.91
N ARG A 90 9.50 -13.60 4.85
CA ARG A 90 10.28 -13.86 3.62
C ARG A 90 9.56 -14.65 2.50
N ALA A 91 8.27 -14.94 2.62
CA ALA A 91 7.50 -15.65 1.60
C ALA A 91 6.22 -14.88 1.26
N ALA A 92 6.04 -14.56 -0.03
CA ALA A 92 4.76 -14.13 -0.56
C ALA A 92 3.73 -15.26 -0.42
N LEU A 93 2.60 -14.98 0.20
CA LEU A 93 1.47 -15.91 0.29
C LEU A 93 0.50 -15.58 -0.85
N LYS A 94 0.18 -16.59 -1.67
CA LYS A 94 -0.87 -16.49 -2.68
C LYS A 94 -2.23 -16.56 -1.99
N LEU A 95 -2.99 -15.48 -2.03
CA LEU A 95 -4.39 -15.48 -1.59
C LEU A 95 -5.26 -15.92 -2.77
N ALA A 96 -5.62 -17.20 -2.82
CA ALA A 96 -6.60 -17.67 -3.79
C ALA A 96 -7.98 -17.04 -3.48
N ALA A 97 -8.61 -16.47 -4.51
CA ALA A 97 -9.97 -15.96 -4.49
C ALA A 97 -11.01 -17.09 -4.39
#